data_AF-A0A3S3F3G6-F1
#
_entry.id   AF-A0A3S3F3G6-F1
#
_cell.length_a   1.000
_cell.length_b   1.000
_cell.length_c   1.000
_cell.angle_alpha   90.00
_cell.angle_beta   90.00
_cell.angle_gamma   90.00
#
_symmetry.space_group_name_H-M   'P 1'
#
loop_
_entity.id
_entity.type
_entity.pdbx_description
1 polymer ?
#
loop_
_entity_poly.entity_id
_entity_poly.type
_entity_poly.pdbx_seq_one_letter_code
_entity_poly.pdbx_strand_id
1 'polypeptide(L)'
;MKIRLYTQAFSESVSDAVVRVRTIDTQSQDGPCAYELIDLMHAIVECVNRGILLRGGMTIGPVYIGSNGKGPIFGDGMVRAYEIEEEEAVYPRIVIDEEALAAYLSDETLWRDGAFDTYEARMVRPFIGVADDGSYFVDYLRSAGPGEFDSGLAGHFEFLKRHRKLILDNLATADAKAKRKLVWLANYHDRFVERVAERL
;
A
#
# COMPACT_ATOMS: atom_id res chain seq x y z
N MET A 1 -7.27 29.12 -8.50
CA MET A 1 -7.24 27.70 -8.12
C MET A 1 -8.25 27.50 -7.01
N LYS A 2 -9.30 26.68 -7.18
CA LYS A 2 -10.18 26.32 -6.05
C LYS A 2 -9.40 25.30 -5.20
N ILE A 3 -8.96 25.71 -4.02
CA ILE A 3 -8.31 24.81 -3.05
C ILE A 3 -9.35 23.78 -2.59
N ARG A 4 -8.96 22.52 -2.49
CA ARG A 4 -9.85 21.41 -2.12
C ARG A 4 -10.17 21.46 -0.63
N LEU A 5 -11.40 21.12 -0.24
CA LEU A 5 -11.78 21.13 1.17
C LEU A 5 -11.20 19.93 1.94
N TYR A 6 -11.25 18.73 1.34
CA TYR A 6 -10.79 17.46 1.92
C TYR A 6 -9.89 16.70 0.96
N THR A 7 -9.08 15.80 1.50
CA THR A 7 -8.31 14.83 0.72
C THR A 7 -9.23 13.94 -0.09
N GLN A 8 -8.85 13.68 -1.33
CA GLN A 8 -9.59 12.81 -2.24
C GLN A 8 -8.60 12.01 -3.07
N ALA A 9 -8.98 10.76 -3.35
CA ALA A 9 -8.22 9.90 -4.22
C ALA A 9 -8.80 9.87 -5.64
N PHE A 10 -7.90 9.82 -6.61
CA PHE A 10 -8.16 9.68 -8.04
C PHE A 10 -7.36 8.52 -8.55
N SER A 11 -7.87 7.85 -9.58
CA SER A 11 -7.11 6.80 -10.25
C SER A 11 -7.37 6.81 -11.74
N GLU A 12 -6.34 6.47 -12.50
CA GLU A 12 -6.40 6.34 -13.95
C GLU A 12 -5.56 5.15 -14.39
N SER A 13 -6.06 4.41 -15.38
CA SER A 13 -5.29 3.38 -16.03
C SER A 13 -4.37 4.02 -17.07
N VAL A 14 -3.07 3.76 -16.95
CA VAL A 14 -2.05 4.21 -17.89
C VAL A 14 -1.30 2.98 -18.39
N SER A 15 -1.52 2.61 -19.66
CA SER A 15 -1.01 1.36 -20.23
C SER A 15 -1.49 0.13 -19.43
N ASP A 16 -0.57 -0.65 -18.87
CA ASP A 16 -0.75 -1.82 -18.02
C ASP A 16 -0.69 -1.50 -16.51
N ALA A 17 -0.46 -0.23 -16.16
CA ALA A 17 -0.43 0.25 -14.78
C ALA A 17 -1.73 0.97 -14.39
N VAL A 18 -1.99 1.02 -13.09
CA VAL A 18 -2.99 1.90 -12.49
C VAL A 18 -2.27 2.92 -11.64
N VAL A 19 -2.41 4.20 -12.00
CA VAL A 19 -1.89 5.31 -11.22
C VAL A 19 -2.99 5.77 -10.28
N ARG A 20 -2.68 5.84 -8.99
CA ARG A 20 -3.54 6.38 -7.95
C ARG A 20 -2.86 7.58 -7.30
N VAL A 21 -3.63 8.64 -7.07
CA VAL A 21 -3.14 9.87 -6.45
C VAL A 21 -4.13 10.33 -5.40
N ARG A 22 -3.62 10.68 -4.23
CA ARG A 22 -4.38 11.34 -3.17
C ARG A 22 -3.87 12.74 -2.97
N THR A 23 -4.79 13.70 -2.93
CA THR A 23 -4.43 15.10 -2.76
C THR A 23 -4.11 15.43 -1.30
N ILE A 24 -3.00 16.14 -1.10
CA ILE A 24 -2.53 16.62 0.21
C ILE A 24 -2.71 18.14 0.40
N ASP A 25 -2.77 18.90 -0.69
CA ASP A 25 -3.02 20.36 -0.65
C ASP A 25 -4.52 20.64 -0.47
N THR A 26 -4.97 20.58 0.79
CA THR A 26 -6.36 20.69 1.20
C THR A 26 -6.52 21.70 2.35
N GLN A 27 -7.71 22.28 2.48
CA GLN A 27 -8.03 23.19 3.61
C GLN A 27 -8.18 22.45 4.95
N SER A 28 -8.46 21.15 4.91
CA SER A 28 -8.57 20.31 6.11
C SER A 28 -7.30 19.45 6.27
N GLN A 29 -6.90 19.23 7.51
CA GLN A 29 -5.84 18.28 7.90
C GLN A 29 -6.50 16.95 8.28
N ASP A 30 -6.89 16.18 7.28
CA ASP A 30 -7.65 14.94 7.45
C ASP A 30 -6.77 13.68 7.51
N GLY A 31 -5.44 13.82 7.49
CA GLY A 31 -4.50 12.69 7.55
C GLY A 31 -4.44 11.91 6.23
N PRO A 32 -4.08 12.56 5.11
CA PRO A 32 -4.10 11.92 3.79
C PRO A 32 -3.18 10.69 3.70
N CYS A 33 -2.06 10.67 4.43
CA CYS A 33 -1.14 9.52 4.43
C CYS A 33 -1.80 8.26 4.99
N ALA A 34 -2.47 8.37 6.14
CA ALA A 34 -3.17 7.24 6.76
C ALA A 34 -4.28 6.71 5.84
N TYR A 35 -5.07 7.59 5.23
CA TYR A 35 -6.10 7.18 4.28
C TYR A 35 -5.54 6.49 3.04
N GLU A 36 -4.40 6.94 2.50
CA GLU A 36 -3.78 6.26 1.36
C GLU A 36 -3.32 4.85 1.72
N LEU A 37 -2.68 4.67 2.88
CA LEU A 37 -2.23 3.36 3.33
C LEU A 37 -3.40 2.39 3.58
N ILE A 38 -4.52 2.89 4.14
CA ILE A 38 -5.76 2.12 4.32
C ILE A 38 -6.32 1.67 2.96
N ASP A 39 -6.44 2.60 2.00
CA ASP A 39 -6.99 2.28 0.69
C ASP A 39 -6.11 1.31 -0.10
N LEU A 40 -4.79 1.47 -0.04
CA LEU A 40 -3.84 0.55 -0.66
C LEU A 40 -3.93 -0.84 -0.03
N MET A 41 -4.05 -0.94 1.30
CA MET A 41 -4.27 -2.21 1.98
C MET A 41 -5.56 -2.89 1.49
N HIS A 42 -6.68 -2.17 1.44
CA HIS A 42 -7.94 -2.74 0.95
C HIS A 42 -7.86 -3.16 -0.52
N ALA A 43 -7.20 -2.37 -1.37
CA ALA A 43 -6.98 -2.72 -2.77
C ALA A 43 -6.15 -4.01 -2.91
N ILE A 44 -5.07 -4.15 -2.12
CA ILE A 44 -4.25 -5.37 -2.11
C ILE A 44 -5.08 -6.57 -1.65
N VAL A 45 -5.82 -6.44 -0.54
CA VAL A 45 -6.66 -7.53 0.00
C VAL A 45 -7.70 -7.99 -1.03
N GLU A 46 -8.38 -7.06 -1.69
CA GLU A 46 -9.39 -7.37 -2.70
C GLU A 46 -8.78 -8.03 -3.94
N CYS A 47 -7.64 -7.53 -4.42
CA CYS A 47 -6.91 -8.15 -5.52
C CYS A 47 -6.46 -9.58 -5.18
N VAL A 48 -5.89 -9.80 -3.99
CA VAL A 48 -5.48 -11.13 -3.52
C VAL A 48 -6.68 -12.09 -3.45
N ASN A 49 -7.82 -11.62 -2.96
CA ASN A 49 -9.06 -12.42 -2.93
C ASN A 49 -9.54 -12.84 -4.33
N ARG A 50 -9.19 -12.06 -5.36
CA ARG A 50 -9.47 -12.35 -6.78
C ARG A 50 -8.33 -13.10 -7.48
N GLY A 51 -7.28 -13.46 -6.76
CA GLY A 51 -6.12 -14.16 -7.31
C GLY A 51 -5.13 -13.27 -8.07
N ILE A 52 -5.17 -11.95 -7.83
CA ILE A 52 -4.31 -10.95 -8.45
C ILE A 52 -3.29 -10.48 -7.41
N LEU A 53 -2.01 -10.56 -7.73
CA LEU A 53 -0.93 -10.00 -6.92
C LEU A 53 -0.58 -8.60 -7.42
N LEU A 54 -0.47 -7.65 -6.50
CA LEU A 54 -0.10 -6.27 -6.83
C LEU A 54 1.40 -6.01 -6.59
N ARG A 55 1.91 -5.06 -7.36
CA ARG A 55 3.27 -4.52 -7.28
C ARG A 55 3.20 -3.04 -7.61
N GLY A 56 3.94 -2.20 -6.89
CA GLY A 56 3.80 -0.75 -7.02
C GLY A 56 4.87 0.02 -6.26
N GLY A 57 4.88 1.34 -6.49
CA GLY A 57 5.55 2.32 -5.66
C GLY A 57 4.57 3.33 -5.10
N MET A 58 4.78 3.76 -3.85
CA MET A 58 4.08 4.86 -3.20
C MET A 58 5.09 5.95 -2.88
N THR A 59 4.87 7.16 -3.39
CA THR A 59 5.71 8.34 -3.14
C THR A 59 4.85 9.58 -2.91
N ILE A 60 5.48 10.71 -2.58
CA ILE A 60 4.85 12.02 -2.46
C ILE A 60 5.59 12.98 -3.39
N GLY A 61 4.85 13.67 -4.25
CA GLY A 61 5.44 14.66 -5.15
C GLY A 61 4.39 15.43 -5.95
N PRO A 62 4.82 16.46 -6.69
CA PRO A 62 3.94 17.23 -7.55
C PRO A 62 3.27 16.36 -8.61
N VAL A 63 1.94 16.45 -8.71
CA VAL A 63 1.15 15.75 -9.72
C VAL A 63 0.04 16.66 -10.23
N TYR A 64 -0.10 16.71 -11.54
CA TYR A 64 -1.28 17.25 -12.21
C TYR A 64 -2.36 16.17 -12.28
N ILE A 65 -3.57 16.53 -11.86
CA ILE A 65 -4.78 15.72 -12.02
C ILE A 65 -5.68 16.44 -13.00
N GLY A 66 -6.20 15.72 -13.99
CA GLY A 66 -7.17 16.25 -14.94
C GLY A 66 -8.32 17.03 -14.29
N SER A 67 -8.92 17.95 -15.06
CA SER A 67 -9.95 18.87 -14.54
C SER A 67 -11.11 18.12 -13.89
N ASN A 68 -11.52 18.56 -12.69
CA ASN A 68 -12.55 17.92 -11.86
C ASN A 68 -12.26 16.44 -11.54
N GLY A 69 -10.98 16.04 -11.47
CA GLY A 69 -10.61 14.66 -11.17
C GLY A 69 -10.82 13.70 -12.35
N LYS A 70 -10.95 14.24 -13.57
CA LYS A 70 -11.13 13.47 -14.79
C LYS A 70 -10.08 13.86 -15.82
N GLY A 71 -9.40 12.86 -16.37
CA GLY A 71 -8.34 13.03 -17.36
C GLY A 71 -6.95 12.79 -16.78
N PRO A 72 -5.90 13.04 -17.60
CA PRO A 72 -4.58 12.47 -17.40
C PRO A 72 -3.97 12.88 -16.06
N ILE A 73 -3.43 11.89 -15.36
CA ILE A 73 -2.52 12.05 -14.23
C ILE A 73 -1.09 12.05 -14.76
N PHE A 74 -0.30 13.07 -14.42
CA PHE A 74 1.13 13.15 -14.76
C PHE A 74 1.88 14.11 -13.84
N GLY A 75 3.19 13.93 -13.70
CA GLY A 75 4.06 14.77 -12.88
C GLY A 75 5.13 13.94 -12.19
N ASP A 76 6.05 14.63 -11.51
CA ASP A 76 7.24 14.02 -10.90
C ASP A 76 6.88 12.92 -9.90
N GLY A 77 5.79 13.08 -9.13
CA GLY A 77 5.33 12.05 -8.20
C GLY A 77 4.88 10.76 -8.91
N MET A 78 4.26 10.88 -10.10
CA MET A 78 3.91 9.69 -10.90
C MET A 78 5.16 9.04 -11.50
N VAL A 79 6.10 9.84 -12.01
CA VAL A 79 7.36 9.32 -12.58
C VAL A 79 8.13 8.55 -11.51
N ARG A 80 8.30 9.12 -10.32
CA ARG A 80 8.99 8.44 -9.21
C ARG A 80 8.28 7.15 -8.78
N ALA A 81 6.95 7.15 -8.70
CA ALA A 81 6.19 5.93 -8.37
C ALA A 81 6.40 4.81 -9.41
N TYR A 82 6.50 5.18 -10.70
CA TYR A 82 6.78 4.26 -11.79
C TYR A 82 8.21 3.71 -11.72
N GLU A 83 9.21 4.56 -11.48
CA GLU A 83 10.61 4.14 -11.28
C GLU A 83 10.74 3.15 -10.12
N ILE A 84 10.06 3.40 -9.00
CA ILE A 84 10.03 2.48 -7.86
C ILE A 84 9.41 1.14 -8.27
N GLU A 85 8.29 1.15 -9.01
CA GLU A 85 7.66 -0.11 -9.47
C GLU A 85 8.57 -0.91 -10.40
N GLU A 86 9.25 -0.23 -11.31
CA GLU A 86 10.11 -0.82 -12.33
C GLU A 86 11.39 -1.40 -11.74
N GLU A 87 12.10 -0.60 -10.94
CA GLU A 87 13.48 -0.86 -10.52
C GLU A 87 13.61 -1.40 -9.08
N GLU A 88 12.75 -0.97 -8.15
CA GLU A 88 12.90 -1.26 -6.72
C GLU A 88 11.91 -2.34 -6.23
N ALA A 89 10.67 -2.32 -6.72
CA ALA A 89 9.63 -3.29 -6.39
C ALA A 89 9.82 -4.59 -7.19
N VAL A 90 10.84 -5.38 -6.85
CA VAL A 90 11.13 -6.67 -7.52
C VAL A 90 10.04 -7.72 -7.22
N TYR A 91 9.49 -7.69 -6.01
CA TYR A 91 8.54 -8.64 -5.42
C TYR A 91 7.09 -8.12 -5.48
N PRO A 92 6.06 -8.99 -5.35
CA PRO A 92 4.65 -8.55 -5.34
C PRO A 92 4.30 -7.81 -4.04
N ARG A 93 4.75 -6.56 -3.95
CA ARG A 93 4.54 -5.62 -2.85
C ARG A 93 4.47 -4.19 -3.39
N ILE A 94 3.88 -3.29 -2.61
CA ILE A 94 3.96 -1.84 -2.86
C ILE A 94 5.09 -1.28 -1.99
N VAL A 95 6.17 -0.84 -2.63
CA VAL A 95 7.31 -0.20 -1.95
C VAL A 95 6.92 1.24 -1.59
N ILE A 96 7.31 1.68 -0.40
CA ILE A 96 7.09 3.04 0.09
C ILE A 96 8.41 3.80 -0.02
N ASP A 97 8.39 4.92 -0.73
CA ASP A 97 9.55 5.78 -0.95
C ASP A 97 10.08 6.34 0.38
N GLU A 98 11.41 6.36 0.55
CA GLU A 98 12.03 6.87 1.78
C GLU A 98 11.74 8.36 1.96
N GLU A 99 11.74 9.10 0.85
CA GLU A 99 11.39 10.52 0.80
C GLU A 99 9.94 10.77 1.21
N ALA A 100 9.02 9.86 0.87
CA ALA A 100 7.63 9.96 1.31
C ALA A 100 7.49 9.72 2.82
N LEU A 101 8.27 8.79 3.38
CA LEU A 101 8.33 8.60 4.83
C LEU A 101 8.98 9.79 5.54
N ALA A 102 10.05 10.35 4.98
CA ALA A 102 10.70 11.54 5.51
C ALA A 102 9.75 12.75 5.50
N ALA A 103 9.00 12.94 4.41
CA ALA A 103 7.96 13.95 4.32
C ALA A 103 6.86 13.71 5.37
N TYR A 104 6.37 12.48 5.51
CA TYR A 104 5.38 12.13 6.54
C TYR A 104 5.86 12.45 7.96
N LEU A 105 7.16 12.28 8.26
CA LEU A 105 7.69 12.59 9.59
C LEU A 105 7.96 14.07 9.84
N SER A 106 7.94 14.92 8.81
CA SER A 106 8.33 16.33 8.91
C SER A 106 7.27 17.34 8.48
N ASP A 107 6.21 16.90 7.80
CA ASP A 107 5.13 17.75 7.30
C ASP A 107 3.83 17.50 8.06
N GLU A 108 3.45 18.45 8.91
CA GLU A 108 2.24 18.38 9.72
C GLU A 108 0.94 18.30 8.90
N THR A 109 0.96 18.74 7.64
CA THR A 109 -0.23 18.66 6.76
C THR A 109 -0.59 17.22 6.39
N LEU A 110 0.33 16.28 6.59
CA LEU A 110 0.12 14.86 6.32
C LEU A 110 -0.54 14.12 7.49
N TRP A 111 -0.64 14.75 8.67
CA TRP A 111 -1.25 14.20 9.88
C TRP A 111 -2.68 14.67 10.06
N ARG A 112 -3.50 13.83 10.70
CA ARG A 112 -4.83 14.28 11.13
C ARG A 112 -4.69 15.38 12.19
N ASP A 113 -5.48 16.45 12.04
CA ASP A 113 -5.50 17.60 12.95
C ASP A 113 -4.13 18.30 13.11
N GLY A 114 -3.18 18.04 12.19
CA GLY A 114 -1.84 18.64 12.23
C GLY A 114 -0.94 18.13 13.34
N ALA A 115 -1.30 17.03 14.01
CA ALA A 115 -0.59 16.55 15.20
C ALA A 115 -0.09 15.12 15.03
N PHE A 116 1.24 14.94 15.10
CA PHE A 116 1.83 13.61 15.24
C PHE A 116 1.75 13.13 16.68
N ASP A 117 0.56 12.67 17.07
CA ASP A 117 0.33 12.12 18.39
C ASP A 117 0.51 10.59 18.42
N THR A 118 0.34 10.01 19.62
CA THR A 118 0.42 8.55 19.79
C THR A 118 -0.67 7.80 19.03
N TYR A 119 -1.78 8.46 18.70
CA TYR A 119 -2.89 7.86 17.96
C TYR A 119 -2.53 7.77 16.48
N GLU A 120 -2.07 8.86 15.86
CA GLU A 120 -1.59 8.94 14.48
C GLU A 120 -0.48 7.90 14.22
N ALA A 121 0.54 7.90 15.08
CA ALA A 121 1.62 6.92 15.00
C ALA A 121 1.11 5.47 15.11
N ARG A 122 0.10 5.21 15.97
CA ARG A 122 -0.51 3.89 16.13
C ARG A 122 -1.36 3.48 14.93
N MET A 123 -1.95 4.43 14.20
CA MET A 123 -2.69 4.17 12.98
C MET A 123 -1.77 3.80 11.82
N VAL A 124 -0.70 4.56 11.60
CA VAL A 124 0.15 4.38 10.40
C VAL A 124 1.20 3.28 10.55
N ARG A 125 1.80 3.13 11.74
CA ARG A 125 2.89 2.16 11.98
C ARG A 125 2.58 0.69 11.57
N PRO A 126 1.36 0.15 11.73
CA PRO A 126 1.05 -1.21 11.29
C PRO A 126 1.15 -1.41 9.78
N PHE A 127 1.00 -0.34 8.98
CA PHE A 127 1.05 -0.40 7.52
C PHE A 127 2.47 -0.38 6.95
N ILE A 128 3.48 -0.03 7.74
CA ILE A 128 4.85 0.10 7.26
C ILE A 128 5.67 -1.12 7.72
N GLY A 129 6.01 -1.95 6.73
CA GLY A 129 6.93 -3.08 6.88
C GLY A 129 8.33 -2.71 6.40
N VAL A 130 9.33 -3.44 6.88
CA VAL A 130 10.70 -3.39 6.37
C VAL A 130 11.04 -4.76 5.84
N ALA A 131 11.43 -4.84 4.57
CA ALA A 131 11.79 -6.09 3.93
C ALA A 131 13.27 -6.43 4.16
N ASP A 132 13.66 -7.66 3.77
CA ASP A 132 15.02 -8.17 3.99
C ASP A 132 16.09 -7.43 3.17
N ASP A 133 15.68 -6.70 2.13
CA ASP A 133 16.53 -5.81 1.33
C ASP A 133 16.58 -4.37 1.88
N GLY A 134 15.97 -4.10 3.04
CA GLY A 134 15.92 -2.79 3.68
C GLY A 134 14.80 -1.87 3.19
N SER A 135 14.13 -2.19 2.08
CA SER A 135 13.06 -1.35 1.54
C SER A 135 11.83 -1.32 2.45
N TYR A 136 11.20 -0.15 2.55
CA TYR A 136 9.90 0.00 3.19
C TYR A 136 8.79 -0.44 2.24
N PHE A 137 7.74 -1.07 2.77
CA PHE A 137 6.61 -1.51 1.97
C PHE A 137 5.30 -1.50 2.76
N VAL A 138 4.17 -1.54 2.04
CA VAL A 138 2.84 -1.66 2.65
C VAL A 138 2.66 -3.07 3.24
N ASP A 139 2.79 -3.19 4.57
CA ASP A 139 2.64 -4.43 5.35
C ASP A 139 1.15 -4.80 5.52
N TYR A 140 0.52 -5.15 4.40
CA TYR A 140 -0.91 -5.40 4.31
C TYR A 140 -1.36 -6.62 5.13
N LEU A 141 -0.50 -7.59 5.43
CA LEU A 141 -0.88 -8.72 6.30
C LEU A 141 -0.99 -8.25 7.74
N ARG A 142 -0.08 -7.38 8.17
CA ARG A 142 -0.11 -6.80 9.52
C ARG A 142 -1.24 -5.78 9.68
N SER A 143 -1.48 -4.93 8.70
CA SER A 143 -2.51 -3.90 8.79
C SER A 143 -3.92 -4.44 8.52
N ALA A 144 -4.09 -5.47 7.70
CA ALA A 144 -5.38 -6.15 7.51
C ALA A 144 -5.71 -7.09 8.68
N GLY A 145 -5.88 -6.52 9.88
CA GLY A 145 -6.29 -7.28 11.05
C GLY A 145 -7.76 -7.72 11.01
N PRO A 146 -8.24 -8.48 12.01
CA PRO A 146 -9.63 -8.93 12.08
C PRO A 146 -10.69 -7.83 11.92
N GLY A 147 -10.39 -6.59 12.34
CA GLY A 147 -11.32 -5.45 12.22
C GLY A 147 -11.61 -5.02 10.78
N GLU A 148 -10.76 -5.42 9.81
CA GLU A 148 -10.91 -5.07 8.39
C GLU A 148 -11.83 -6.03 7.62
N PHE A 149 -12.41 -7.02 8.31
CA PHE A 149 -13.27 -8.04 7.70
C PHE A 149 -14.63 -8.10 8.40
N ASP A 150 -15.72 -8.14 7.63
CA ASP A 150 -17.09 -8.20 8.17
C ASP A 150 -17.32 -9.38 9.12
N SER A 151 -16.68 -10.53 8.84
CA SER A 151 -16.73 -11.73 9.68
C SER A 151 -15.62 -11.79 10.74
N GLY A 152 -14.96 -10.67 11.01
CA GLY A 152 -13.94 -10.52 12.03
C GLY A 152 -12.78 -11.49 11.85
N LEU A 153 -12.44 -12.20 12.94
CA LEU A 153 -11.36 -13.19 12.96
C LEU A 153 -11.52 -14.29 11.90
N ALA A 154 -12.76 -14.73 11.63
CA ALA A 154 -13.01 -15.76 10.63
C ALA A 154 -12.70 -15.25 9.21
N GLY A 155 -13.04 -13.99 8.92
CA GLY A 155 -12.74 -13.35 7.63
C GLY A 155 -11.25 -13.19 7.41
N HIS A 156 -10.53 -12.71 8.44
CA HIS A 156 -9.08 -12.61 8.40
C HIS A 156 -8.41 -13.98 8.18
N PHE A 157 -8.88 -15.02 8.87
CA PHE A 157 -8.36 -16.38 8.68
C PHE A 157 -8.61 -16.91 7.26
N GLU A 158 -9.80 -16.69 6.69
CA GLU A 158 -10.08 -17.07 5.30
C GLU A 158 -9.24 -16.28 4.30
N PHE A 159 -8.98 -15.00 4.54
CA PHE A 159 -8.05 -14.21 3.75
C PHE A 159 -6.64 -14.81 3.76
N LEU A 160 -6.09 -15.16 4.93
CA LEU A 160 -4.78 -15.79 5.04
C LEU A 160 -4.72 -17.15 4.31
N LYS A 161 -5.78 -17.96 4.39
CA LYS A 161 -5.89 -19.21 3.63
C LYS A 161 -5.88 -18.97 2.12
N ARG A 162 -6.62 -17.98 1.63
CA ARG A 162 -6.66 -17.62 0.21
C ARG A 162 -5.31 -17.11 -0.27
N HIS A 163 -4.66 -16.26 0.53
CA HIS A 163 -3.32 -15.77 0.26
C HIS A 163 -2.31 -16.92 0.10
N ARG A 164 -2.29 -17.87 1.06
CA ARG A 164 -1.45 -19.07 0.98
C ARG A 164 -1.77 -19.91 -0.26
N LYS A 165 -3.06 -20.14 -0.54
CA LYS A 165 -3.48 -20.90 -1.72
C LYS A 165 -3.00 -20.24 -3.01
N LEU A 166 -3.15 -18.93 -3.14
CA LEU A 166 -2.70 -18.18 -4.30
C LEU A 166 -1.19 -18.35 -4.55
N ILE A 167 -0.38 -18.29 -3.49
CA ILE A 167 1.07 -18.53 -3.57
C ILE A 167 1.35 -19.94 -4.11
N LEU A 168 0.73 -20.96 -3.51
CA LEU A 168 0.99 -22.35 -3.87
C LEU A 168 0.54 -22.69 -5.30
N ASP A 169 -0.62 -22.19 -5.71
CA ASP A 169 -1.14 -22.41 -7.07
C ASP A 169 -0.20 -21.80 -8.12
N ASN A 170 0.32 -20.59 -7.88
CA ASN A 170 1.27 -19.95 -8.80
C ASN A 170 2.66 -20.62 -8.76
N LEU A 171 3.11 -21.11 -7.60
CA LEU A 171 4.41 -21.81 -7.50
C LEU A 171 4.45 -23.10 -8.33
N ALA A 172 3.31 -23.77 -8.49
CA ALA A 172 3.20 -25.01 -9.23
C ALA A 172 3.53 -24.85 -10.73
N THR A 173 3.21 -23.69 -11.31
CA THR A 173 3.34 -23.41 -12.76
C THR A 173 4.41 -22.37 -13.09
N ALA A 174 4.93 -21.65 -12.10
CA ALA A 174 5.91 -20.58 -12.29
C ALA A 174 7.28 -21.07 -12.81
N ASP A 175 7.89 -20.25 -13.65
CA ASP A 175 9.29 -20.39 -14.05
C ASP A 175 10.25 -20.05 -12.88
N ALA A 176 11.56 -20.23 -13.08
CA ALA A 176 12.55 -19.98 -12.04
C ALA A 176 12.57 -18.52 -11.54
N LYS A 177 12.28 -17.53 -12.40
CA LYS A 177 12.29 -16.11 -12.04
C LYS A 177 11.06 -15.77 -11.21
N ALA A 178 9.88 -16.20 -11.64
CA ALA A 178 8.62 -16.02 -10.93
C ALA A 178 8.61 -16.79 -9.60
N LYS A 179 9.21 -17.99 -9.54
CA LYS A 179 9.38 -18.75 -8.29
C LYS A 179 10.13 -17.97 -7.22
N ARG A 180 11.22 -17.27 -7.56
CA ARG A 180 11.93 -16.41 -6.59
C ARG A 180 11.02 -15.35 -6.00
N LYS A 181 10.16 -14.74 -6.83
CA LYS A 181 9.20 -13.73 -6.36
C LYS A 181 8.15 -14.31 -5.42
N LEU A 182 7.64 -15.49 -5.74
CA LEU A 182 6.64 -16.19 -4.94
C LEU A 182 7.21 -16.75 -3.63
N VAL A 183 8.49 -17.14 -3.60
CA VAL A 183 9.19 -17.55 -2.37
C VAL A 183 9.31 -16.38 -1.40
N TRP A 184 9.61 -15.17 -1.88
CA TRP A 184 9.57 -13.98 -1.02
C TRP A 184 8.18 -13.79 -0.40
N LEU A 185 7.12 -13.92 -1.21
CA LEU A 185 5.74 -13.78 -0.76
C LEU A 185 5.33 -14.87 0.25
N ALA A 186 5.80 -16.11 0.05
CA ALA A 186 5.64 -17.22 0.99
C ALA A 186 6.31 -16.91 2.34
N ASN A 187 7.57 -16.47 2.32
CA ASN A 187 8.30 -16.12 3.54
C ASN A 187 7.65 -14.95 4.29
N TYR A 188 7.13 -13.96 3.56
CA TYR A 188 6.37 -12.87 4.18
C TYR A 188 5.08 -13.38 4.84
N HIS A 189 4.33 -14.26 4.18
CA HIS A 189 3.14 -14.89 4.74
C HIS A 189 3.47 -15.72 5.99
N ASP A 190 4.44 -16.61 5.90
CA ASP A 190 4.79 -17.55 6.97
C ASP A 190 5.27 -16.80 8.22
N ARG A 191 6.15 -15.79 8.06
CA ARG A 191 6.59 -14.91 9.16
C ARG A 191 5.43 -14.21 9.86
N PHE A 192 4.42 -13.78 9.10
CA PHE A 192 3.24 -13.15 9.69
C PHE A 192 2.42 -14.16 10.49
N VAL A 193 2.15 -15.34 9.92
CA VAL A 193 1.37 -16.40 10.58
C VAL A 193 2.06 -16.90 11.85
N GLU A 194 3.37 -17.11 11.83
CA GLU A 194 4.18 -17.49 13.00
C GLU A 194 4.04 -16.46 14.12
N ARG A 195 4.20 -15.18 13.80
CA ARG A 195 4.04 -14.07 14.77
C ARG A 195 2.64 -13.99 15.38
N VAL A 196 1.60 -14.32 14.62
CA VAL A 196 0.23 -14.37 15.14
C VAL A 196 0.06 -15.58 16.06
N ALA A 197 0.59 -16.74 15.68
CA ALA A 197 0.51 -17.97 16.46
C ALA A 197 1.22 -17.86 17.82
N GLU A 198 2.36 -17.17 17.89
CA GLU A 198 3.09 -16.90 19.15
C GLU A 198 2.33 -16.03 20.16
N ARG A 199 1.25 -15.36 19.72
CA ARG A 199 0.46 -14.43 20.55
C ARG A 199 -0.87 -15.04 21.03
N LEU A 200 -1.17 -16.27 20.62
CA LEU A 200 -2.34 -17.06 21.06
C LEU A 200 -1.98 -17.93 22.25
#